data_AF-A0A9D4AF56-F1
#
_entry.id   AF-A0A9D4AF56-F1
#
_cell.length_a   1.000
_cell.length_b   1.000
_cell.length_c   1.000
_cell.angle_alpha   90.00
_cell.angle_beta   90.00
_cell.angle_gamma   90.00
#
_symmetry.space_group_name_H-M   'P 1'
#
loop_
_entity.id
_entity.type
_entity.pdbx_description
1 polymer ?
#
loop_
_entity_poly.entity_id
_entity_poly.type
_entity_poly.pdbx_seq_one_letter_code
_entity_poly.pdbx_strand_id
1 'polypeptide(L)'
;MVKKIYANNQDGSVISVYIMDSKSLSANYSRCVFVHALRKGNGVAHIVATEGVRKGETTHLLEKVPSLAKHRWWTDPPDETLMLDV
;
A
#
# COMPACT_ATOMS: atom_id res chain seq x y z
N MET A 1 -7.88 7.41 4.46
CA MET A 1 -8.53 6.27 3.77
C MET A 1 -9.07 5.23 4.75
N VAL A 2 -8.25 4.62 5.63
CA VAL A 2 -8.70 3.59 6.59
C VAL A 2 -9.97 3.97 7.36
N LYS A 3 -10.02 5.17 7.95
CA LYS A 3 -11.22 5.68 8.66
C LYS A 3 -12.48 5.71 7.77
N LYS A 4 -12.34 5.99 6.47
CA LYS A 4 -13.45 6.06 5.51
C LYS A 4 -13.97 4.67 5.13
N ILE A 5 -13.10 3.66 5.14
CA ILE A 5 -13.49 2.26 4.91
C ILE A 5 -14.42 1.78 6.04
N TYR A 6 -14.13 2.15 7.28
CA TYR A 6 -14.98 1.79 8.43
C TYR A 6 -16.20 2.71 8.64
N ALA A 7 -16.29 3.81 7.90
CA ALA A 7 -17.42 4.73 8.03
C ALA A 7 -18.65 4.20 7.28
N ASN A 8 -19.84 4.33 7.86
CA ASN A 8 -21.11 3.89 7.26
C ASN A 8 -21.80 4.98 6.40
N ASN A 9 -21.18 6.14 6.25
CA ASN A 9 -21.69 7.21 5.40
C ASN A 9 -21.20 7.08 3.96
N GLN A 10 -21.93 7.71 3.04
CA GLN A 10 -21.51 7.80 1.65
C GLN A 10 -20.33 8.76 1.53
N ASP A 11 -19.27 8.29 0.88
CA ASP A 11 -18.07 9.08 0.66
C ASP A 11 -18.24 9.94 -0.61
N GLY A 12 -18.20 11.27 -0.46
CA GLY A 12 -18.32 12.22 -1.57
C GLY A 12 -17.00 12.61 -2.24
N SER A 13 -15.89 11.96 -1.90
CA SER A 13 -14.58 12.29 -2.50
C SER A 13 -14.36 11.55 -3.81
N VAL A 14 -13.40 12.05 -4.61
CA VAL A 14 -13.00 11.45 -5.91
C VAL A 14 -12.57 9.98 -5.75
N ILE A 15 -12.12 9.57 -4.56
CA ILE A 15 -11.68 8.19 -4.28
C ILE A 15 -12.80 7.27 -3.80
N SER A 16 -14.06 7.71 -3.81
CA SER A 16 -15.21 6.95 -3.29
C SER A 16 -15.37 5.58 -3.95
N VAL A 17 -15.12 5.49 -5.27
CA VAL A 17 -15.15 4.24 -6.03
C VAL A 17 -14.17 3.22 -5.44
N TYR A 18 -12.91 3.62 -5.21
CA TYR A 18 -11.90 2.73 -4.61
C TYR A 18 -12.25 2.31 -3.18
N ILE A 19 -12.93 3.19 -2.42
CA ILE A 19 -13.41 2.87 -1.07
C ILE A 19 -14.52 1.81 -1.13
N MET A 20 -15.48 1.94 -2.06
CA MET A 20 -16.55 0.96 -2.25
C MET A 20 -16.00 -0.39 -2.69
N ASP A 21 -15.08 -0.40 -3.66
CA ASP A 21 -14.43 -1.63 -4.13
C ASP A 21 -13.67 -2.32 -3.00
N SER A 22 -12.93 -1.55 -2.20
CA SER A 22 -12.21 -2.10 -1.03
C SER A 22 -13.15 -2.75 -0.03
N LYS A 23 -14.30 -2.13 0.27
CA LYS A 23 -15.32 -2.71 1.16
C LYS A 23 -15.90 -3.99 0.58
N SER A 24 -16.32 -3.95 -0.68
CA SER A 24 -16.88 -5.09 -1.41
C SER A 24 -15.92 -6.28 -1.43
N LEU A 25 -14.66 -6.05 -1.82
CA LEU A 25 -13.63 -7.09 -1.84
C LEU A 25 -13.31 -7.65 -0.45
N SER A 26 -13.30 -6.80 0.58
CA SER A 26 -13.01 -7.25 1.94
C SER A 26 -14.07 -8.18 2.53
N ALA A 27 -15.32 -8.08 2.07
CA ALA A 27 -16.43 -8.93 2.50
C ALA A 27 -16.26 -10.40 2.06
N ASN A 28 -15.40 -10.67 1.07
CA ASN A 28 -15.10 -12.03 0.61
C ASN A 28 -14.17 -12.81 1.55
N TYR A 29 -13.65 -12.17 2.60
CA TYR A 29 -12.74 -12.79 3.57
C TYR A 29 -13.43 -12.93 4.92
N SER A 30 -13.20 -14.05 5.61
CA SER A 30 -13.70 -14.28 6.97
C SER A 30 -13.19 -13.24 7.97
N ARG A 31 -11.99 -12.70 7.72
CA ARG A 31 -11.42 -11.57 8.46
C ARG A 31 -10.49 -10.76 7.57
N CYS A 32 -10.80 -9.48 7.40
CA CYS A 32 -9.95 -8.50 6.75
C CYS A 32 -9.87 -7.24 7.61
N VAL A 33 -8.67 -6.74 7.86
CA VAL A 33 -8.46 -5.52 8.67
C VAL A 33 -7.57 -4.54 7.93
N PHE A 34 -7.98 -3.28 7.94
CA PHE A 34 -7.22 -2.16 7.39
C PHE A 34 -6.49 -1.46 8.53
N VAL A 35 -5.16 -1.42 8.45
CA VAL A 35 -4.29 -0.75 9.41
C VAL A 35 -3.43 0.28 8.70
N HIS A 36 -3.11 1.37 9.39
CA HIS A 36 -2.16 2.34 8.89
C HIS A 36 -0.73 1.84 9.15
N ALA A 37 0.04 1.62 8.09
CA ALA A 37 1.45 1.31 8.17
C ALA A 37 2.29 2.56 7.87
N LEU A 38 3.40 2.73 8.59
CA LEU A 38 4.38 3.77 8.26
C LEU A 38 5.01 3.49 6.90
N ARG A 39 5.48 4.53 6.20
CA ARG A 39 6.16 4.40 4.90
C ARG A 39 7.32 3.41 4.96
N LYS A 40 8.14 3.47 6.02
CA LYS A 40 9.26 2.55 6.26
C LYS A 40 8.83 1.09 6.43
N GLY A 41 7.56 0.81 6.76
CA GLY A 41 6.98 -0.53 6.84
C GLY A 41 6.25 -0.98 5.57
N ASN A 42 6.15 -0.10 4.56
CA ASN A 42 5.35 -0.33 3.34
C ASN A 42 6.17 -0.17 2.04
N GLY A 43 7.50 -0.31 2.10
CA GLY A 43 8.37 -0.02 0.95
C GLY A 43 8.24 -1.02 -0.19
N VAL A 44 7.90 -2.28 0.07
CA VAL A 44 7.56 -3.23 -1.00
C VAL A 44 6.40 -2.70 -1.85
N ALA A 45 5.32 -2.24 -1.20
CA ALA A 45 4.18 -1.66 -1.92
C ALA A 45 4.56 -0.35 -2.63
N HIS A 46 5.44 0.47 -2.01
CA HIS A 46 5.95 1.69 -2.63
C HIS A 46 6.71 1.37 -3.93
N ILE A 47 7.65 0.43 -3.90
CA ILE A 47 8.44 0.03 -5.07
C ILE A 47 7.52 -0.48 -6.18
N VAL A 48 6.55 -1.33 -5.84
CA VAL A 48 5.58 -1.84 -6.82
C VAL A 48 4.79 -0.70 -7.47
N ALA A 49 4.28 0.24 -6.66
CA ALA A 49 3.52 1.38 -7.18
C ALA A 49 4.38 2.27 -8.09
N THR A 50 5.63 2.55 -7.69
CA THR A 50 6.57 3.34 -8.48
C THR A 50 6.89 2.68 -9.83
N GLU A 51 7.11 1.37 -9.84
CA GLU A 51 7.37 0.63 -11.08
C GLU A 51 6.16 0.61 -12.01
N GLY A 52 4.95 0.43 -11.47
CA GLY A 52 3.71 0.53 -12.26
C GLY A 52 3.55 1.89 -12.92
N VAL A 53 3.73 2.97 -12.17
CA VAL A 53 3.70 4.34 -12.71
C VAL A 53 4.76 4.53 -13.81
N ARG A 54 5.99 4.05 -13.60
CA ARG A 54 7.08 4.17 -14.58
C ARG A 54 6.75 3.48 -15.90
N LYS A 55 6.03 2.36 -15.84
CA LYS A 55 5.64 1.56 -17.02
C LYS A 55 4.30 2.00 -17.64
N GLY A 56 3.57 2.91 -17.00
CA GLY A 56 2.20 3.24 -17.40
C GLY A 56 1.22 2.09 -17.18
N GLU A 57 1.57 1.13 -16.33
CA GLU A 57 0.77 -0.05 -16.02
C GLU A 57 -0.15 0.24 -14.82
N THR A 58 -1.43 -0.04 -14.96
CA THR A 58 -2.43 0.11 -13.88
C THR A 58 -2.76 -1.23 -13.21
N THR A 59 -2.24 -2.34 -13.73
CA THR A 59 -2.56 -3.69 -13.26
C THR A 59 -1.98 -3.93 -11.88
N HIS A 60 -2.86 -4.11 -10.90
CA HIS A 60 -2.48 -4.62 -9.58
C HIS A 60 -1.97 -6.05 -9.77
N LEU A 61 -0.85 -6.39 -9.13
CA LEU A 61 -0.20 -7.68 -9.26
C LEU A 61 -1.20 -8.80 -8.97
N LEU A 62 -1.71 -9.40 -10.03
CA LEU A 62 -2.82 -10.34 -9.96
C LEU A 62 -2.40 -11.65 -9.28
N GLU A 63 -1.10 -11.92 -9.14
CA GLU A 63 -0.61 -13.22 -8.65
C GLU A 63 0.60 -13.18 -7.71
N LYS A 64 1.61 -12.30 -7.90
CA LYS A 64 2.84 -12.30 -7.07
C LYS A 64 3.51 -10.92 -6.95
N VAL A 65 4.16 -10.67 -5.80
CA VAL A 65 5.12 -9.55 -5.62
C VAL A 65 6.32 -9.78 -6.55
N PRO A 66 6.69 -8.81 -7.43
CA PRO A 66 7.85 -8.89 -8.30
C PRO A 66 9.11 -9.18 -7.49
N SER A 67 9.97 -10.06 -8.00
CA SER A 67 11.27 -10.37 -7.40
C SER A 67 12.10 -9.11 -7.12
N LEU A 68 12.00 -8.09 -7.99
CA LEU A 68 12.66 -6.79 -7.82
C LEU A 68 12.27 -6.08 -6.51
N ALA A 69 10.99 -6.11 -6.12
CA ALA A 69 10.52 -5.47 -4.91
C ALA A 69 10.95 -6.24 -3.64
N LYS A 70 11.09 -7.58 -3.74
CA LYS A 70 11.65 -8.40 -2.66
C LYS A 70 13.14 -8.14 -2.44
N HIS A 71 13.91 -7.98 -3.51
CA HIS A 71 15.35 -7.78 -3.43
C HIS A 71 15.71 -6.40 -2.89
N ARG A 72 15.06 -5.33 -3.39
CA ARG A 72 15.35 -3.94 -2.96
C ARG A 72 15.04 -3.69 -1.48
N TRP A 73 13.94 -4.23 -0.96
CA TRP A 73 13.57 -4.07 0.45
C TRP A 73 14.57 -4.68 1.43
N TRP A 74 15.30 -5.73 1.02
CA TRP A 74 16.32 -6.35 1.87
C TRP A 74 17.68 -5.65 1.80
N THR A 75 17.93 -4.88 0.74
CA THR A 75 19.21 -4.18 0.52
C THR A 75 19.23 -2.72 0.98
N ASP A 76 18.08 -2.14 1.33
CA ASP A 76 18.05 -0.83 2.00
C ASP A 76 18.35 -1.05 3.50
N PRO A 77 19.49 -0.57 4.04
CA PRO A 77 19.73 -0.64 5.47
C PRO A 77 18.65 0.20 6.19
N PRO A 78 18.25 -0.18 7.41
CA PRO A 78 17.48 0.74 8.23
C PRO A 78 18.33 2.00 8.40
N ASP A 79 17.84 3.11 7.86
CA ASP A 79 18.49 4.42 7.89
C ASP A 79 19.00 4.77 9.30
N GLU A 80 20.27 4.45 9.58
CA GLU A 80 21.08 4.96 10.68
C GLU A 80 21.79 6.21 10.16
N THR A 81 21.04 7.29 9.92
CA THR A 81 21.64 8.59 9.59
C THR A 81 21.02 9.73 10.39
N LEU A 82 20.77 9.48 11.68
CA LEU A 82 20.61 10.52 12.71
C LEU A 82 21.27 10.05 14.02
N MET A 83 22.52 9.61 13.95
CA MET A 83 23.43 9.65 15.10
C MET A 83 24.35 10.85 14.90
N LEU A 84 23.93 11.96 15.52
CA LEU A 84 24.75 13.03 16.09
C LEU A 84 26.24 13.02 15.73
N ASP A 85 26.65 13.90 14.81
CA ASP A 85 27.97 14.52 14.84
C ASP A 85 27.83 15.91 15.46
N VAL A 86 28.37 16.00 16.69
CA VAL A 86 28.88 17.14 17.51
C VAL A 86 28.36 18.55 17.23
#